data_AF-A0A379KQM5-F1
#
_entry.id   AF-A0A379KQM5-F1
#
_cell.length_a   1.000
_cell.length_b   1.000
_cell.length_c   1.000
_cell.angle_alpha   90.00
_cell.angle_beta   90.00
_cell.angle_gamma   90.00
#
_symmetry.space_group_name_H-M   'P 1'
#
loop_
_entity.id
_entity.type
_entity.pdbx_description
1 polymer ?
#
loop_
_entity_poly.entity_id
_entity_poly.type
_entity_poly.pdbx_seq_one_letter_code
_entity_poly.pdbx_strand_id
1 'polypeptide(L)' 'MTAAKYKGDQSGTPRRNMFTIAPGIQPSYAIEQATKLMDCARHLNITGVMIGNRQMIWASYHLSAMVKALLEEIELNLKG' A
#
# COMPACT_ATOMS: atom_id res chain seq x y z
N MET A 1 7.52 -22.07 -16.97
CA MET A 1 7.00 -20.72 -16.64
C MET A 1 8.04 -20.03 -15.79
N THR A 2 8.82 -19.13 -16.39
CA THR A 2 9.95 -18.44 -15.76
C THR A 2 9.44 -17.31 -14.86
N ALA A 3 9.74 -17.39 -13.56
CA ALA A 3 9.55 -16.29 -12.64
C ALA A 3 10.49 -15.15 -13.03
N ALA A 4 9.93 -14.06 -13.56
CA ALA A 4 10.68 -12.83 -13.78
C ALA A 4 11.16 -12.31 -12.42
N LYS A 5 12.45 -12.48 -12.14
CA LYS A 5 13.13 -11.75 -11.07
C LYS A 5 12.98 -10.26 -11.40
N TYR A 6 12.19 -9.53 -10.63
CA TYR A 6 12.17 -8.07 -10.68
C TYR A 6 13.56 -7.57 -10.29
N LYS A 7 14.37 -7.27 -11.31
CA LYS A 7 15.65 -6.58 -11.18
C LYS A 7 15.29 -5.14 -10.84
N GLY A 8 15.46 -4.78 -9.56
CA GLY A 8 15.21 -3.43 -9.10
C GLY A 8 16.00 -2.45 -9.95
N ASP A 9 15.30 -1.54 -10.61
CA ASP A 9 15.91 -0.45 -11.36
C ASP A 9 16.82 0.34 -10.41
N GLN A 10 18.10 0.42 -10.79
CA GLN A 10 19.14 1.25 -10.16
C GLN A 10 19.34 2.53 -10.97
N SER A 11 18.32 3.00 -11.70
CA SER A 11 18.28 4.39 -12.12
C SER A 11 18.29 5.26 -10.85
N GLY A 12 19.24 6.19 -10.76
CA GLY A 12 19.31 7.20 -9.68
C GLY A 12 18.11 8.16 -9.62
N THR A 13 17.00 7.81 -10.27
CA THR A 13 15.71 8.46 -10.07
C THR A 13 15.15 7.98 -8.73
N PRO A 14 14.89 8.88 -7.76
CA PRO A 14 14.15 8.50 -6.56
C PRO A 14 12.91 7.73 -7.01
N ARG A 15 12.72 6.51 -6.50
CA ARG A 15 11.50 5.75 -6.78
C ARG A 15 10.34 6.60 -6.29
N ARG A 16 9.70 7.31 -7.20
CA ARG A 16 8.55 8.15 -6.88
C ARG A 16 7.53 7.22 -6.28
N ASN A 17 7.11 7.51 -5.05
CA ASN A 17 6.15 6.68 -4.37
C ASN A 17 4.89 6.63 -5.25
N MET A 18 4.39 5.42 -5.56
CA MET A 18 3.25 5.28 -6.48
C MET A 18 1.96 5.82 -5.87
N PHE A 19 1.94 5.94 -4.54
CA PHE A 19 0.84 6.51 -3.76
C PHE A 19 1.42 7.69 -3.00
N THR A 20 0.74 8.84 -3.15
CA THR A 20 1.13 10.10 -2.52
C THR A 20 -0.01 10.71 -1.71
N ILE A 21 0.30 11.42 -0.62
CA ILE A 21 -0.65 12.29 0.07
C ILE A 21 -0.91 13.50 -0.82
N ALA A 22 -2.19 13.86 -1.00
CA ALA A 22 -2.53 15.07 -1.75
C ALA A 22 -2.03 16.33 -1.01
N PRO A 23 -1.53 17.36 -1.73
CA PRO A 23 -1.09 18.61 -1.10
C PRO A 23 -2.17 19.24 -0.22
N GLY A 24 -1.78 19.75 0.95
CA GLY A 24 -2.69 20.42 1.89
C GLY A 24 -3.50 19.48 2.79
N ILE A 25 -3.36 18.16 2.65
CA ILE A 25 -3.96 17.20 3.58
C ILE A 25 -3.13 17.09 4.86
N GLN A 26 -3.79 17.18 6.01
CA GLN A 26 -3.12 16.98 7.30
C GLN A 26 -2.67 15.51 7.47
N PRO A 27 -1.47 15.25 8.02
CA PRO A 27 -0.97 13.89 8.24
C PRO A 27 -1.93 13.00 9.06
N SER A 28 -2.60 13.55 10.06
CA SER A 28 -3.59 12.84 10.87
C SER A 28 -4.76 12.30 10.04
N TYR A 29 -5.27 13.10 9.10
CA TYR A 29 -6.32 12.69 8.17
C TYR A 29 -5.80 11.62 7.20
N ALA A 30 -4.57 11.77 6.70
CA ALA A 30 -3.96 10.75 5.84
C ALA A 30 -3.80 9.40 6.56
N ILE A 31 -3.40 9.41 7.84
CA ILE A 31 -3.34 8.21 8.69
C ILE A 31 -4.73 7.59 8.84
N GLU A 32 -5.76 8.39 9.12
CA GLU A 32 -7.14 7.88 9.26
C GLU A 32 -7.61 7.17 7.98
N GLN A 33 -7.33 7.74 6.80
CA GLN A 33 -7.67 7.10 5.52
C GLN A 33 -6.86 5.83 5.28
N ALA A 34 -5.56 5.83 5.63
CA ALA A 34 -4.71 4.64 5.56
C ALA A 34 -5.23 3.52 6.47
N THR A 35 -5.72 3.84 7.68
CA THR A 35 -6.35 2.87 8.58
C THR A 35 -7.61 2.26 7.97
N LYS A 36 -8.50 3.07 7.39
CA LYS A 36 -9.72 2.57 6.71
C LYS A 36 -9.38 1.61 5.57
N LEU A 37 -8.36 1.93 4.77
CA LEU A 37 -7.88 1.04 3.70
C LEU A 37 -7.30 -0.27 4.25
N MET A 38 -6.60 -0.22 5.39
CA MET A 38 -6.07 -1.42 6.05
C MET A 38 -7.19 -2.32 6.57
N ASP A 39 -8.28 -1.75 7.09
CA ASP A 39 -9.47 -2.52 7.50
C ASP A 39 -10.14 -3.21 6.30
N CYS A 40 -10.23 -2.54 5.15
CA CYS A 40 -10.70 -3.17 3.91
C CYS A 40 -9.80 -4.33 3.47
N ALA A 41 -8.48 -4.13 3.50
CA ALA A 41 -7.53 -5.19 3.19
C ALA A 41 -7.68 -6.39 4.14
N ARG A 42 -7.80 -6.14 5.44
CA ARG A 42 -8.04 -7.20 6.44
C ARG A 42 -9.33 -7.96 6.15
N HIS A 43 -10.43 -7.27 5.87
CA HIS A 43 -11.71 -7.90 5.56
C HIS A 43 -11.61 -8.79 4.31
N LEU A 44 -11.01 -8.30 3.24
CA LEU A 44 -10.81 -9.06 2.01
C LEU A 44 -9.92 -10.29 2.23
N ASN A 45 -8.87 -10.17 3.04
CA ASN A 45 -8.00 -11.30 3.35
C ASN A 45 -8.76 -12.39 4.12
N ILE A 46 -9.44 -12.02 5.21
CA ILE A 46 -10.18 -12.97 6.05
C ILE A 46 -11.28 -13.65 5.23
N THR A 47 -12.14 -12.88 4.56
CA THR A 47 -13.22 -13.43 3.74
C THR A 47 -12.66 -14.29 2.61
N GLY A 48 -11.62 -13.82 1.92
CA GLY A 48 -10.99 -14.51 0.80
C GLY A 48 -10.40 -15.87 1.21
N VAL A 49 -9.72 -15.93 2.35
CA VAL A 49 -9.19 -17.19 2.91
C VAL A 49 -10.34 -18.13 3.29
N MET A 50 -11.38 -17.62 3.97
CA MET A 50 -12.50 -18.44 4.42
C MET A 50 -13.26 -19.12 3.28
N ILE A 51 -13.48 -18.43 2.16
CA ILE A 51 -14.26 -18.95 1.02
C ILE A 51 -13.38 -19.48 -0.13
N GLY A 52 -12.05 -19.49 0.03
CA GLY A 52 -11.10 -19.91 -1.00
C GLY A 52 -11.05 -18.97 -2.22
N ASN A 53 -11.48 -17.71 -2.08
CA ASN A 53 -11.46 -16.74 -3.18
C ASN A 53 -10.08 -16.07 -3.31
N ARG A 54 -9.29 -16.57 -4.26
CA ARG A 54 -7.95 -16.04 -4.56
C ARG A 54 -7.94 -14.57 -4.99
N GLN A 55 -8.98 -14.08 -5.67
CA GLN A 55 -9.02 -12.69 -6.12
C GLN A 55 -9.12 -11.73 -4.93
N MET A 56 -9.91 -12.07 -3.91
CA MET A 56 -10.00 -11.28 -2.67
C MET A 56 -8.66 -11.26 -1.91
N ILE A 57 -7.97 -12.39 -1.86
CA ILE A 57 -6.64 -12.49 -1.24
C ILE A 57 -5.63 -11.59 -1.99
N TRP A 58 -5.58 -11.65 -3.31
CA TRP A 58 -4.69 -10.78 -4.08
C TRP A 58 -5.04 -9.30 -3.95
N ALA A 59 -6.34 -8.95 -3.96
CA ALA A 59 -6.78 -7.59 -3.70
C ALA A 59 -6.30 -7.08 -2.33
N SER A 60 -6.41 -7.91 -1.28
CA SER A 60 -5.93 -7.56 0.06
C SER A 60 -4.42 -7.31 0.11
N TYR A 61 -3.64 -8.13 -0.61
CA TYR A 61 -2.18 -7.99 -0.70
C TYR A 61 -1.80 -6.67 -1.38
N HIS A 62 -2.43 -6.35 -2.51
CA HIS A 62 -2.18 -5.10 -3.21
C HIS A 62 -2.57 -3.89 -2.36
N LEU A 63 -3.76 -3.88 -1.75
CA LEU A 63 -4.19 -2.79 -0.87
C LEU A 63 -3.24 -2.59 0.31
N SER A 64 -2.75 -3.67 0.92
CA SER A 64 -1.77 -3.58 2.01
C SER A 64 -0.46 -2.93 1.56
N ALA A 65 -0.01 -3.21 0.34
CA ALA A 65 1.17 -2.54 -0.23
C ALA A 65 0.94 -1.04 -0.48
N MET A 66 -0.27 -0.64 -0.91
CA MET A 66 -0.63 0.77 -1.08
C MET A 66 -0.64 1.51 0.27
N VAL A 67 -1.24 0.91 1.30
CA VAL A 67 -1.26 1.49 2.66
C VAL A 67 0.15 1.65 3.20
N LYS A 68 1.01 0.65 3.00
CA LYS A 68 2.42 0.72 3.42
C LYS A 68 3.14 1.89 2.74
N ALA A 69 2.98 2.03 1.42
CA ALA A 69 3.56 3.13 0.67
C ALA A 69 3.10 4.51 1.20
N LEU A 70 1.80 4.66 1.52
CA LEU A 70 1.26 5.89 2.11
C LEU A 70 1.83 6.17 3.50
N LEU A 71 1.95 5.16 4.36
CA LEU A 71 2.51 5.34 5.72
C LEU A 71 3.99 5.73 5.68
N GLU A 72 4.78 5.13 4.78
CA GLU A 72 6.19 5.50 4.56
C GLU A 72 6.32 6.96 4.14
N GLU A 73 5.44 7.45 3.27
CA GLU A 73 5.42 8.86 2.88
C GLU A 73 4.99 9.79 4.01
N ILE A 74 3.96 9.42 4.79
CA ILE A 74 3.54 10.20 5.96
C ILE A 74 4.72 10.35 6.93
N GLU A 75 5.43 9.25 7.20
CA GLU A 75 6.60 9.25 8.08
C GLU A 75 7.73 10.15 7.55
N LEU A 76 7.98 10.15 6.24
CA LEU A 76 8.95 11.06 5.62
C LEU A 76 8.55 12.54 5.75
N ASN A 77 7.27 12.86 5.58
CA ASN A 77 6.76 14.23 5.73
C ASN A 77 6.73 14.72 7.19
N LEU A 78 6.65 13.81 8.16
CA LEU A 78 6.71 14.16 9.59
C LEU A 78 8.15 14.37 10.09
N LYS A 79 9.15 13.86 9.38
CA LYS A 79 10.58 13.97 9.74
C LYS A 79 11.30 15.15 9.08
N GLY A 80 10.69 15.79 8.08
CA GLY A 80 11.20 16.98 7.39
C GLY A 80 10.62 18.26 7.95
#